data_AF-A0A964A2G9-F1
#
_entry.id   AF-A0A964A2G9-F1
#
_cell.length_a   1.000
_cell.length_b   1.000
_cell.length_c   1.000
_cell.angle_alpha   90.00
_cell.angle_beta   90.00
_cell.angle_gamma   90.00
#
_symmetry.space_group_name_H-M   'P 1'
#
loop_
_entity.id
_entity.type
_entity.pdbx_description
1 polymer ?
#
loop_
_entity_poly.entity_id
_entity_poly.type
_entity_poly.pdbx_seq_one_letter_code
_entity_poly.pdbx_strand_id
1 'polypeptide(L)' 'MKAIRYMLLPVLVMCWMTGCQVKDDTLAFDLPDTVTFNRDIAPIVFHNCTPCHRPGEAGPFPFTNYAQVKKGAR' A
#
# COMPACT_ATOMS: atom_id res chain seq x y z
N MET A 1 -26.61 48.73 19.82
CA MET A 1 -26.14 48.39 18.44
C MET A 1 -24.70 47.84 18.36
N LYS A 2 -23.93 47.73 19.46
CA LYS A 2 -22.56 47.16 19.44
C LYS A 2 -22.51 45.63 19.62
N ALA A 3 -23.57 45.00 20.18
CA ALA A 3 -23.62 43.57 20.47
C ALA A 3 -23.68 42.66 19.21
N ILE A 4 -24.21 43.15 18.10
CA ILE A 4 -24.31 42.38 16.84
C ILE A 4 -22.93 42.19 16.18
N ARG A 5 -21.99 43.13 16.39
CA ARG A 5 -20.63 43.04 15.85
C ARG A 5 -19.75 42.01 16.58
N TYR A 6 -20.04 41.71 17.85
CA TYR A 6 -19.28 40.75 18.66
C TYR A 6 -19.78 39.31 18.57
N MET A 7 -20.96 39.08 17.95
CA MET A 7 -21.51 37.74 17.75
C MET A 7 -21.15 37.12 16.39
N LEU A 8 -20.77 37.95 15.40
CA LEU A 8 -20.38 37.49 14.05
C LEU A 8 -18.86 37.29 13.87
N LEU A 9 -18.05 37.79 14.81
CA LEU A 9 -16.59 37.71 14.80
C LEU A 9 -16.00 36.30 15.10
N PRO A 10 -16.60 35.41 15.92
CA PRO A 10 -15.96 34.12 16.22
C PRO A 10 -16.13 33.09 15.10
N VAL A 11 -17.20 33.17 14.30
CA VAL A 11 -17.51 32.19 13.23
C VAL A 11 -16.52 32.30 12.06
N LEU A 12 -16.04 33.51 11.76
CA LEU A 12 -15.04 33.74 10.70
C LEU A 12 -13.63 33.31 11.10
N VAL A 13 -13.26 33.40 12.39
CA VAL A 13 -11.96 32.94 12.91
C VAL A 13 -11.93 31.41 13.05
N MET A 14 -13.07 30.79 13.35
CA MET A 14 -13.17 29.33 13.51
C MET A 14 -13.05 28.57 12.18
N CYS A 15 -13.40 29.20 11.05
CA CYS A 15 -13.20 28.65 9.71
C CYS A 15 -11.73 28.76 9.23
N TRP A 16 -10.90 29.61 9.86
CA TRP A 16 -9.46 29.74 9.57
C TRP A 16 -8.60 28.72 10.34
N MET A 17 -9.04 28.21 11.49
CA MET A 17 -8.30 27.17 12.23
C MET A 17 -8.46 25.75 11.66
N THR A 18 -9.46 25.52 10.80
CA THR A 18 -9.69 24.25 10.09
C THR A 18 -9.27 24.30 8.61
N GLY A 19 -8.47 25.31 8.22
CA GLY A 19 -7.91 25.40 6.87
C GLY A 19 -6.84 24.33 6.61
N CYS A 20 -7.19 23.35 5.77
CA CYS A 20 -6.34 22.33 5.15
C CYS A 20 -5.89 21.16 6.05
N GLN A 21 -6.78 20.18 6.24
CA GLN A 21 -6.35 18.77 6.36
C GLN A 21 -7.19 17.93 5.38
N VAL A 22 -7.04 18.21 4.08
CA VAL A 22 -7.32 17.17 3.06
C VAL A 22 -6.25 16.11 3.28
N LYS A 23 -6.54 15.16 4.16
CA LYS A 23 -5.81 13.92 4.24
C LYS A 23 -6.44 13.03 3.16
N ASP A 24 -5.82 13.01 1.99
CA ASP A 24 -6.20 12.15 0.87
C ASP A 24 -5.87 10.68 1.23
N ASP A 25 -6.60 10.15 2.21
CA ASP A 25 -6.40 8.79 2.75
C ASP A 25 -7.23 7.77 1.96
N THR A 26 -8.01 8.22 0.99
CA THR A 26 -9.06 7.41 0.35
C THR A 26 -8.53 6.32 -0.59
N LEU A 27 -7.22 6.18 -0.80
CA LEU A 27 -6.60 5.07 -1.55
C LEU A 27 -5.22 4.66 -0.98
N ALA A 28 -4.96 4.86 0.31
CA ALA A 28 -3.69 4.42 0.91
C ALA A 28 -3.71 2.90 1.11
N PHE A 29 -3.16 2.17 0.13
CA PHE A 29 -2.81 0.76 0.30
C PHE A 29 -1.72 0.70 1.39
N ASP A 30 -2.00 0.02 2.51
CA ASP A 30 -1.05 -0.16 3.61
C ASP A 30 0.06 -1.13 3.16
N LEU A 31 0.98 -0.62 2.35
CA LEU A 31 2.11 -1.36 1.85
C LEU A 31 3.19 -1.38 2.93
N PRO A 32 3.85 -2.53 3.15
CA PRO A 32 4.93 -2.60 4.13
C PRO A 32 6.09 -1.69 3.72
N ASP A 33 6.65 -0.97 4.70
CA ASP A 33 7.81 -0.07 4.51
C ASP A 33 9.03 -0.75 3.88
N THR A 34 9.14 -2.07 4.01
CA THR A 34 10.20 -2.87 3.41
C THR A 34 9.63 -4.17 2.90
N VAL A 35 9.79 -4.46 1.62
CA VAL A 35 9.39 -5.73 1.01
C VAL A 35 10.53 -6.73 1.10
N THR A 36 10.23 -7.94 1.57
CA THR A 36 11.19 -9.05 1.66
C THR A 36 10.70 -10.26 0.90
N PHE A 37 11.64 -11.02 0.33
CA PHE A 37 11.27 -12.20 -0.46
C PHE A 37 10.48 -13.21 0.37
N ASN A 38 10.97 -13.58 1.55
CA ASN A 38 10.35 -14.66 2.34
C ASN A 38 8.95 -14.31 2.85
N ARG A 39 8.72 -13.06 3.28
CA ARG A 39 7.43 -12.65 3.85
C ARG A 39 6.41 -12.32 2.78
N ASP A 40 6.80 -11.54 1.78
CA ASP A 40 5.84 -10.86 0.90
C ASP A 40 5.75 -11.53 -0.47
N ILE A 41 6.88 -12.05 -1.00
CA ILE A 41 6.95 -12.55 -2.39
C ILE A 41 6.80 -14.08 -2.46
N ALA A 42 7.45 -14.81 -1.56
CA ALA A 42 7.49 -16.27 -1.57
C ALA A 42 6.07 -16.89 -1.51
N PRO A 43 5.12 -16.40 -0.69
CA PRO A 43 3.75 -16.93 -0.69
C PRO A 43 3.08 -16.79 -2.05
N ILE A 44 3.28 -15.66 -2.74
CA ILE A 44 2.68 -15.38 -4.06
C ILE A 44 3.25 -16.35 -5.10
N VAL A 45 4.57 -16.53 -5.11
CA VAL A 45 5.25 -17.44 -6.04
C VAL A 45 4.84 -18.89 -5.79
N PHE A 46 4.82 -19.32 -4.52
CA PHE A 46 4.49 -20.69 -4.16
C PHE A 46 3.03 -21.04 -4.42
N HIS A 47 2.12 -20.06 -4.30
CA HIS A 47 0.71 -20.26 -4.61
C HIS A 47 0.42 -20.26 -6.12
N ASN A 48 1.01 -19.34 -6.88
CA ASN A 48 0.58 -19.08 -8.26
C ASN A 48 1.54 -19.66 -9.32
N CYS A 49 2.82 -19.84 -9.00
CA CYS A 49 3.84 -20.19 -9.98
C CYS A 49 4.39 -21.60 -9.76
N THR A 50 4.76 -21.93 -8.52
CA THR A 50 5.34 -23.22 -8.15
C THR A 50 4.47 -24.44 -8.46
N PRO A 51 3.12 -24.38 -8.48
CA PRO A 51 2.32 -25.53 -8.87
C PRO A 51 2.66 -26.07 -10.26
N CYS A 52 2.99 -25.17 -11.20
CA CYS A 52 3.48 -25.53 -12.54
C CYS A 52 5.01 -25.59 -12.60
N HIS A 53 5.69 -24.65 -11.95
CA HIS A 53 7.15 -24.53 -11.94
C HIS A 53 7.79 -25.29 -10.77
N ARG A 54 7.48 -26.58 -10.62
CA ARG A 54 8.20 -27.48 -9.72
C ARG A 54 8.76 -28.66 -10.52
N PRO A 55 9.81 -29.32 -10.02
CA PRO A 55 10.42 -30.44 -10.74
C PRO A 55 9.37 -31.52 -11.06
N GLY A 56 9.31 -31.94 -12.32
CA GLY A 56 8.40 -32.97 -12.80
C GLY A 56 7.00 -32.47 -13.22
N GLU A 57 6.73 -31.18 -13.14
CA GLU A 57 5.47 -30.58 -13.60
C GLU A 57 5.64 -29.85 -14.95
N ALA A 58 4.55 -29.25 -15.43
CA ALA A 58 4.47 -28.62 -16.76
C ALA A 58 5.47 -27.46 -17.00
N GLY A 59 5.99 -26.83 -15.95
CA GLY A 59 6.90 -25.70 -16.04
C GLY A 59 8.31 -26.10 -16.47
N PRO A 60 8.95 -25.36 -17.40
CA PRO A 60 10.26 -25.73 -17.96
C PRO A 60 11.43 -25.62 -16.96
N PHE A 61 11.26 -24.89 -15.85
CA PHE A 61 12.27 -24.73 -14.81
C PHE A 61 11.62 -24.45 -13.45
N PRO A 62 12.29 -24.78 -12.32
CA PRO A 62 11.70 -24.69 -10.99
C PRO A 62 11.68 -23.26 -10.42
N PHE A 63 10.69 -22.97 -9.57
CA PHE A 63 10.55 -21.78 -8.73
C PHE A 63 10.39 -22.16 -7.26
N THR A 64 11.39 -22.85 -6.71
CA THR A 64 11.34 -23.35 -5.32
C THR A 64 12.26 -22.59 -4.37
N ASN A 65 13.05 -21.65 -4.88
CA ASN A 65 13.89 -20.77 -4.07
C ASN A 65 14.11 -19.41 -4.74
N TYR A 66 14.63 -18.46 -3.96
CA TYR A 66 14.90 -17.09 -4.40
C TYR A 66 15.78 -17.01 -5.65
N ALA A 67 16.87 -17.78 -5.71
CA ALA A 67 17.83 -17.68 -6.82
C ALA A 67 17.20 -18.08 -8.16
N GLN A 68 16.36 -19.11 -8.16
CA GLN A 68 15.63 -19.56 -9.34
C GLN A 68 14.57 -18.54 -9.78
N VAL A 69 13.79 -18.01 -8.83
CA VAL A 69 12.78 -16.97 -9.11
C VAL A 69 13.43 -15.71 -9.66
N LYS A 70 14.52 -15.24 -9.03
CA LYS A 70 15.29 -14.08 -9.47
C LYS A 70 15.80 -14.23 -10.90
N LYS A 71 16.27 -15.41 -11.28
CA LYS A 71 16.76 -15.67 -12.65
C LYS A 71 15.64 -15.64 -13.69
N GLY A 72 14.39 -15.95 -13.29
CA GLY A 72 13.22 -15.97 -14.17
C GLY A 72 12.39 -14.68 -14.20
N ALA A 73 12.65 -13.73 -13.29
CA ALA A 73 12.00 -12.42 -13.27
C ALA A 73 12.55 -11.54 -14.40
N ARG A 74 11.74 -11.29 -15.42
CA ARG A 74 12.04 -10.47 -16.60
C ARG A 74 10.93 -9.44 -16.81
#